data_AF-A0A084TK33-F1
#
_entry.id   AF-A0A084TK33-F1
#
_cell.length_a   1.000
_cell.length_b   1.000
_cell.length_c   1.000
_cell.angle_alpha   90.00
_cell.angle_beta   90.00
_cell.angle_gamma   90.00
#
_symmetry.space_group_name_H-M   'P 1'
#
loop_
_entity.id
_entity.type
_entity.pdbx_description
1 polymer ?
#
loop_
_entity_poly.entity_id
_entity_poly.type
_entity_poly.pdbx_seq_one_letter_code
_entity_poly.pdbx_strand_id
1 'polypeptide(L)'
;MTEIILTRDSVHISDDIDAPHTKSITLKELTVEQLYREIKRIEYLPRFSGIQTWGIIGYSPISVIAHQWSELRPLMNCDMILEMELKRTNNKLHLSCFGGIEPEKVLKVLENYNNVRSEF
;
A
#
# COMPACT_ATOMS: atom_id res chain seq x y z
N MET A 1 -13.32 -14.86 3.63
CA MET A 1 -13.42 -13.74 2.67
C MET A 1 -13.59 -12.47 3.46
N THR A 2 -12.75 -11.47 3.21
CA THR A 2 -12.73 -10.19 3.94
C THR A 2 -12.89 -9.06 2.94
N GLU A 3 -13.93 -8.24 3.10
CA GLU A 3 -14.12 -7.04 2.31
C GLU A 3 -13.24 -5.91 2.85
N ILE A 4 -12.54 -5.21 1.96
CA ILE A 4 -11.63 -4.11 2.30
C ILE A 4 -11.94 -2.91 1.41
N ILE A 5 -12.05 -1.75 2.02
CA ILE A 5 -12.16 -0.46 1.34
C ILE A 5 -10.76 0.12 1.19
N LEU A 6 -10.23 0.10 -0.02
CA LEU A 6 -8.98 0.76 -0.38
C LEU A 6 -9.20 2.24 -0.60
N THR A 7 -8.27 3.04 -0.11
CA THR A 7 -8.11 4.45 -0.47
C THR A 7 -6.68 4.73 -0.91
N ARG A 8 -6.43 5.81 -1.66
CA ARG A 8 -5.06 6.18 -2.05
C ARG A 8 -4.86 7.69 -2.15
N ASP A 9 -3.59 8.12 -2.05
CA ASP A 9 -3.19 9.49 -2.37
C ASP A 9 -3.51 9.85 -3.82
N SER A 10 -3.84 11.13 -4.02
CA SER A 10 -4.07 11.73 -5.34
C SER A 10 -2.73 12.08 -6.01
N VAL A 11 -2.57 11.74 -7.29
CA VAL A 11 -1.39 12.13 -8.09
C VAL A 11 -1.75 13.23 -9.09
N HIS A 12 -1.38 14.47 -8.75
CA HIS A 12 -1.78 15.72 -9.44
C HIS A 12 -1.39 15.87 -10.93
N ILE A 13 -0.80 14.85 -11.57
CA ILE A 13 -0.41 14.87 -12.99
C ILE A 13 -1.20 13.88 -13.86
N SER A 14 -1.98 12.97 -13.26
CA SER A 14 -2.73 11.94 -14.01
C SER A 14 -4.02 11.48 -13.34
N ASP A 15 -4.35 11.93 -12.12
CA ASP A 15 -5.63 11.57 -11.50
C ASP A 15 -6.75 12.44 -12.05
N ASP A 16 -7.85 11.77 -12.42
CA ASP A 16 -9.12 12.43 -12.69
C ASP A 16 -9.51 13.29 -11.49
N ILE A 17 -9.87 14.54 -11.78
CA ILE A 17 -10.35 15.56 -10.84
C ILE A 17 -11.60 15.10 -10.04
N ASP A 18 -12.21 13.96 -10.41
CA ASP A 18 -13.54 13.54 -9.94
C ASP A 18 -13.66 12.06 -9.52
N ALA A 19 -12.57 11.35 -9.23
CA ALA A 19 -12.66 9.97 -8.78
C ALA A 19 -12.75 9.88 -7.24
N PRO A 20 -13.78 9.24 -6.64
CA PRO A 20 -13.61 8.76 -5.28
C PRO A 20 -12.43 7.78 -5.36
N HIS A 21 -11.28 8.15 -4.79
CA HIS A 21 -10.08 7.30 -4.68
C HIS A 21 -10.35 6.16 -3.70
N THR A 22 -11.51 5.52 -3.81
CA THR A 22 -12.08 4.53 -2.93
C THR A 22 -12.54 3.34 -3.77
N LYS A 23 -12.04 2.15 -3.47
CA LYS A 23 -12.46 0.91 -4.14
C LYS A 23 -12.70 -0.18 -3.09
N SER A 24 -13.79 -0.93 -3.24
CA SER A 24 -13.99 -2.15 -2.45
C SER A 24 -13.35 -3.34 -3.17
N ILE A 25 -12.60 -4.15 -2.43
CA ILE A 25 -12.07 -5.43 -2.88
C ILE A 25 -12.41 -6.52 -1.85
N THR A 26 -12.39 -7.77 -2.27
CA THR A 26 -12.57 -8.91 -1.37
C THR A 26 -11.33 -9.79 -1.40
N LEU A 27 -10.72 -10.00 -0.23
CA LEU A 27 -9.62 -10.94 -0.09
C LEU A 27 -10.13 -12.32 0.29
N LYS A 28 -9.65 -13.35 -0.39
CA LYS A 28 -9.91 -14.76 -0.02
C LYS A 28 -9.14 -15.13 1.25
N GLU A 29 -7.89 -14.72 1.30
CA GLU A 29 -6.96 -14.87 2.43
C GLU A 29 -6.47 -13.49 2.85
N LEU A 30 -6.37 -13.25 4.15
CA LEU A 30 -5.93 -11.97 4.68
C LEU A 30 -4.39 -11.91 4.70
N THR A 31 -3.80 -11.77 3.53
CA THR A 31 -2.35 -11.65 3.36
C THR A 31 -2.01 -10.46 2.44
N VAL A 32 -0.82 -9.90 2.64
CA VAL A 32 -0.31 -8.77 1.83
C VAL A 32 -0.09 -9.18 0.37
N GLU A 33 0.32 -10.43 0.15
CA GLU A 33 0.45 -11.00 -1.19
C GLU A 33 -0.90 -11.06 -1.92
N GLN A 34 -1.95 -11.55 -1.26
CA GLN A 34 -3.28 -11.59 -1.85
C GLN A 34 -3.84 -10.18 -2.08
N LEU A 35 -3.62 -9.26 -1.14
CA LEU A 35 -3.96 -7.85 -1.28
C LEU A 35 -3.31 -7.23 -2.53
N TYR A 36 -2.01 -7.46 -2.72
CA TYR A 36 -1.27 -6.95 -3.87
C TYR A 36 -1.78 -7.53 -5.19
N ARG A 37 -2.08 -8.83 -5.23
CA ARG A 37 -2.68 -9.48 -6.40
C ARG A 37 -3.99 -8.83 -6.78
N GLU A 38 -4.86 -8.54 -5.81
CA GLU A 38 -6.12 -7.85 -6.06
C GLU A 38 -5.89 -6.42 -6.56
N ILE A 39 -5.00 -5.64 -5.91
CA ILE A 39 -4.63 -4.29 -6.34
C ILE A 39 -4.13 -4.26 -7.80
N LYS A 40 -3.27 -5.21 -8.17
CA LYS A 40 -2.79 -5.38 -9.55
C LYS A 40 -3.92 -5.74 -10.51
N ARG A 41 -4.78 -6.70 -10.13
CA ARG A 41 -5.87 -7.21 -10.96
C ARG A 41 -6.88 -6.11 -11.34
N ILE A 42 -7.17 -5.19 -10.41
CA ILE A 42 -8.12 -4.09 -10.66
C ILE A 42 -7.43 -2.82 -11.20
N GLU A 43 -6.14 -2.88 -11.51
CA GLU A 43 -5.32 -1.75 -11.97
C GLU A 43 -5.51 -0.49 -11.12
N TYR A 44 -5.56 -0.66 -9.79
CA TYR A 44 -5.97 0.41 -8.87
C TYR A 44 -4.97 1.58 -8.80
N LEU A 45 -3.68 1.26 -8.91
CA LEU A 45 -2.61 2.23 -8.83
C LEU A 45 -2.43 2.88 -10.20
N PRO A 46 -2.48 4.22 -10.29
CA PRO A 46 -2.35 4.93 -11.54
C PRO A 46 -0.92 4.77 -12.05
N ARG A 47 -0.78 4.69 -13.37
CA ARG A 47 0.52 4.68 -14.05
C ARG A 47 0.84 6.08 -14.54
N PHE A 48 1.95 6.67 -14.11
CA PHE A 48 2.38 7.99 -14.57
C PHE A 48 3.88 8.03 -14.89
N SER A 49 4.31 8.94 -15.76
CA SER A 49 5.71 9.03 -16.18
C SER A 49 6.65 9.30 -15.00
N GLY A 50 7.73 8.51 -14.88
CA GLY A 50 8.77 8.68 -13.86
C GLY A 50 8.84 7.55 -12.82
N ILE A 51 9.38 7.87 -11.64
CA ILE A 51 9.53 6.93 -10.51
C ILE A 51 8.21 6.83 -9.76
N GLN A 52 7.62 5.64 -9.76
CA GLN A 52 6.28 5.38 -9.23
C GLN A 52 6.34 4.42 -8.04
N THR A 53 6.68 4.98 -6.89
CA THR A 53 6.76 4.24 -5.63
C THR A 53 5.52 4.51 -4.79
N TRP A 54 4.84 3.44 -4.39
CA TRP A 54 3.68 3.45 -3.50
C TRP A 54 4.03 2.67 -2.23
N GLY A 55 3.59 3.16 -1.09
CA GLY A 55 3.58 2.39 0.16
C GLY A 55 2.16 1.93 0.47
N ILE A 56 2.00 0.68 0.89
CA ILE A 56 0.80 0.30 1.65
C ILE A 56 1.05 0.74 3.09
N ILE A 57 0.34 1.79 3.52
CA ILE A 57 0.58 2.43 4.81
C ILE A 57 -0.71 2.42 5.63
N GLY A 58 -0.66 1.72 6.77
CA GLY A 58 -1.64 1.83 7.84
C GLY A 58 -1.13 2.74 8.96
N TYR A 59 -1.43 2.43 10.21
CA TYR A 59 -0.74 3.01 11.37
C TYR A 59 0.77 2.72 11.38
N SER A 60 1.15 1.59 10.78
CA SER A 60 2.54 1.20 10.52
C SER A 60 2.69 0.83 9.05
N PRO A 61 3.89 0.99 8.47
CA PRO A 61 4.19 0.53 7.13
C PRO A 61 4.00 -0.99 6.97
N ILE A 62 3.25 -1.41 5.96
CA ILE A 62 2.95 -2.83 5.69
C ILE A 62 3.84 -3.36 4.56
N SER A 63 3.91 -2.64 3.44
CA SER A 63 4.72 -3.05 2.28
C SER A 63 4.98 -1.89 1.32
N VAL A 64 5.94 -2.10 0.41
CA VAL A 64 6.22 -1.17 -0.69
C VAL A 64 5.86 -1.82 -2.02
N ILE A 65 5.13 -1.08 -2.85
CA ILE A 65 4.80 -1.40 -4.23
C ILE A 65 5.49 -0.38 -5.12
N ALA A 66 6.42 -0.82 -5.95
CA ALA A 66 7.01 0.03 -6.99
C ALA A 66 6.69 -0.55 -8.36
N HIS A 67 6.29 0.30 -9.30
CA HIS A 67 6.02 -0.17 -10.67
C HIS A 67 7.30 -0.66 -11.39
N GLN A 68 8.47 -0.20 -10.96
CA GLN A 68 9.77 -0.65 -11.46
C GLN A 68 10.15 -2.04 -10.94
N TRP A 69 9.52 -2.49 -9.85
CA TRP A 69 9.69 -3.85 -9.35
C TRP A 69 8.61 -4.75 -9.95
N SER A 70 9.00 -5.94 -10.38
CA SER A 70 8.05 -6.98 -10.83
C SER A 70 7.13 -7.47 -9.69
N GLU A 71 7.55 -7.25 -8.44
CA GLU A 71 7.01 -7.82 -7.23
C GLU A 71 6.87 -6.78 -6.10
N LEU A 72 5.99 -7.07 -5.13
CA LEU A 72 5.89 -6.27 -3.91
C LEU A 72 7.06 -6.58 -2.98
N ARG A 73 7.43 -5.65 -2.10
CA ARG A 73 8.37 -5.94 -1.02
C ARG A 73 7.67 -5.82 0.33
N PRO A 74 7.34 -6.96 0.97
CA PRO A 74 6.71 -6.96 2.28
C PRO A 74 7.69 -6.50 3.35
N LEU A 75 7.20 -5.78 4.35
CA LEU A 75 7.97 -5.45 5.55
C LEU A 75 7.80 -6.53 6.62
N MET A 76 8.61 -6.47 7.67
CA MET A 76 8.52 -7.41 8.79
C MET A 76 7.11 -7.40 9.41
N ASN A 77 6.57 -8.59 9.71
CA ASN A 77 5.24 -8.80 10.30
C ASN A 77 4.06 -8.20 9.49
N CYS A 78 4.23 -8.00 8.18
CA CYS A 78 3.27 -7.28 7.35
C CYS A 78 1.82 -7.85 7.38
N ASP A 79 1.63 -9.17 7.40
CA ASP A 79 0.29 -9.78 7.48
C ASP A 79 -0.40 -9.50 8.82
N MET A 80 0.36 -9.57 9.93
CA MET A 80 -0.14 -9.21 11.26
C MET A 80 -0.49 -7.72 11.33
N ILE A 81 0.36 -6.85 10.78
CA ILE A 81 0.11 -5.40 10.74
C ILE A 81 -1.13 -5.11 9.87
N LEU A 82 -1.29 -5.78 8.74
CA LEU A 82 -2.47 -5.67 7.89
C LEU A 82 -3.74 -6.03 8.66
N GLU A 83 -3.75 -7.17 9.37
CA GLU A 83 -4.91 -7.58 10.17
C GLU A 83 -5.23 -6.57 11.28
N MET A 84 -4.21 -6.10 12.02
CA MET A 84 -4.38 -5.09 13.05
C MET A 84 -4.94 -3.78 12.49
N GLU A 85 -4.43 -3.35 11.34
CA GLU A 85 -4.86 -2.11 10.71
C GLU A 85 -6.32 -2.19 10.28
N LEU A 86 -6.73 -3.27 9.61
CA LEU A 86 -8.12 -3.44 9.19
C LEU A 86 -9.09 -3.48 10.36
N LYS A 87 -8.71 -4.13 11.48
CA LYS A 87 -9.53 -4.10 12.71
C LYS A 87 -9.67 -2.68 13.24
N ARG A 88 -8.59 -1.90 13.23
CA ARG A 88 -8.55 -0.51 13.72
C ARG A 88 -9.37 0.45 12.89
N THR A 89 -9.35 0.29 11.57
CA THR A 89 -9.95 1.23 10.62
C THR A 89 -11.33 0.81 10.11
N ASN A 90 -11.87 -0.29 10.64
CA ASN A 90 -13.10 -0.92 10.17
C ASN A 90 -12.99 -1.28 8.67
N ASN A 91 -12.00 -2.10 8.35
CA ASN A 91 -11.66 -2.62 7.03
C ASN A 91 -11.27 -1.57 5.99
N LYS A 92 -10.75 -0.42 6.41
CA LYS A 92 -10.24 0.62 5.49
C LYS A 92 -8.72 0.57 5.42
N LEU A 93 -8.16 0.63 4.21
CA LEU A 93 -6.73 0.65 4.01
C LEU A 93 -6.35 1.81 3.09
N HIS A 94 -5.29 2.53 3.42
CA HIS A 94 -4.81 3.65 2.63
C HIS A 94 -3.47 3.34 1.97
N LEU A 95 -3.29 3.81 0.73
CA LEU A 95 -2.05 3.66 -0.04
C LEU A 95 -1.46 5.03 -0.31
N SER A 96 -0.26 5.28 0.21
CA SER A 96 0.41 6.56 0.07
C SER A 96 1.36 6.58 -1.12
N CYS A 97 1.44 7.73 -1.80
CA CYS A 97 2.31 7.92 -2.95
C CYS A 97 3.62 8.60 -2.52
N PHE A 98 4.76 8.02 -2.92
CA PHE A 98 6.08 8.61 -2.74
C PHE A 98 6.66 9.06 -4.08
N GLY A 99 5.85 9.79 -4.87
CA GLY A 99 6.19 10.21 -6.22
C GLY A 99 7.60 10.81 -6.34
N GLY A 100 8.38 10.32 -7.31
CA GLY A 100 9.74 10.81 -7.57
C GLY A 100 10.83 10.31 -6.61
N ILE A 101 10.50 9.51 -5.58
CA ILE A 101 11.46 8.92 -4.65
C ILE A 101 11.75 7.47 -5.05
N GLU A 102 13.04 7.13 -5.19
CA GLU A 102 13.49 5.78 -5.52
C GLU A 102 12.91 4.73 -4.56
N PRO A 103 12.38 3.61 -5.09
CA PRO A 103 11.77 2.53 -4.30
C PRO A 103 12.64 2.03 -3.14
N GLU A 104 13.95 1.91 -3.37
CA GLU A 104 14.93 1.43 -2.41
C GLU A 104 15.09 2.40 -1.23
N LYS A 105 15.01 3.71 -1.48
CA LYS A 105 15.05 4.74 -0.42
C LYS A 105 13.78 4.67 0.43
N VAL A 106 12.62 4.54 -0.21
CA VAL A 106 11.34 4.39 0.50
C VAL A 106 11.35 3.14 1.38
N LEU A 107 11.76 2.00 0.83
CA LEU A 107 11.87 0.74 1.57
C LEU A 107 12.74 0.91 2.82
N LYS A 108 13.95 1.45 2.66
CA LYS A 108 14.89 1.65 3.77
C LYS A 108 14.31 2.55 4.87
N VAL A 109 13.60 3.61 4.50
CA VAL A 109 12.96 4.53 5.47
C VAL A 109 11.87 3.79 6.27
N LEU A 110 11.03 3.00 5.59
CA LEU A 110 9.93 2.28 6.22
C LEU A 110 10.42 1.10 7.08
N GLU A 111 11.48 0.41 6.66
CA GLU A 111 12.17 -0.61 7.47
C GLU A 111 12.72 -0.01 8.77
N ASN A 112 13.41 1.13 8.67
CA ASN A 112 13.93 1.83 9.84
C ASN A 112 12.82 2.28 10.79
N TYR A 113 11.69 2.76 10.27
CA TYR A 113 10.54 3.13 11.08
C TYR A 113 10.01 1.95 11.90
N ASN A 114 9.88 0.77 11.27
CA ASN A 114 9.42 -0.44 11.96
C ASN A 114 10.41 -0.90 13.03
N ASN A 115 11.71 -0.82 12.77
CA ASN A 115 12.74 -1.17 13.75
C ASN A 115 12.65 -0.28 15.00
N VAL A 116 12.58 1.05 14.83
CA VAL A 116 12.46 1.99 15.96
C VAL A 116 11.20 1.70 16.76
N ARG A 117 10.07 1.39 16.11
CA ARG A 117 8.82 1.09 16.83
C ARG A 117 8.81 -0.25 17.56
N SER A 118 9.62 -1.21 17.13
CA SER A 118 9.71 -2.52 17.79
C SER A 118 10.54 -2.51 19.07
N GLU A 119 11.27 -1.42 19.33
CA GLU A 119 12.09 -1.24 20.53
C GLU A 119 11.34 -0.58 21.71
N PHE A 120 10.06 -0.23 21.54
CA PHE A 120 9.18 0.37 22.56
C PHE A 120 7.93 -0.47 22.78
#